data_AF-A0A0V7Z6V6-F1
#
_entry.id   AF-A0A0V7Z6V6-F1
#
_cell.length_a   1.000
_cell.length_b   1.000
_cell.length_c   1.000
_cell.angle_alpha   90.00
_cell.angle_beta   90.00
_cell.angle_gamma   90.00
#
_symmetry.space_group_name_H-M   'P 1'
#
loop_
_entity.id
_entity.type
_entity.pdbx_description
1 polymer ?
#
loop_
_entity_poly.entity_id
_entity_poly.type
_entity_poly.pdbx_seq_one_letter_code
_entity_poly.pdbx_strand_id
1 'polypeptide(L)'
;MPVIKVLSDTLRSVAAPGMSPKALRAAVREKHPDASKKDIVRAAFYALIEEQSQDPSCLAELHGFALVERVSEDERTIKVEGHKKKRRVAKTAEAATAELAEALN
;
A
#
# COMPACT_ATOMS: atom_id res chain seq x y z
N MET A 1 -7.36 -13.01 -7.84
CA MET A 1 -6.85 -12.03 -6.85
C MET A 1 -7.90 -11.87 -5.76
N PRO A 2 -7.65 -12.32 -4.52
CA PRO A 2 -8.62 -12.14 -3.46
C PRO A 2 -8.81 -10.63 -3.20
N VAL A 3 -10.07 -10.19 -3.24
CA VAL A 3 -10.45 -8.82 -2.89
C VAL A 3 -10.09 -8.63 -1.41
N ILE A 4 -9.35 -7.57 -1.05
CA ILE A 4 -8.81 -7.34 0.31
C ILE A 4 -9.87 -7.54 1.41
N LYS A 5 -11.14 -7.21 1.11
CA LYS A 5 -12.30 -7.45 1.97
C LYS A 5 -12.59 -8.93 2.28
N VAL A 6 -12.44 -9.83 1.30
CA VAL A 6 -12.68 -11.27 1.51
C VAL A 6 -11.64 -11.84 2.49
N LEU A 7 -10.40 -11.40 2.36
CA LEU A 7 -9.34 -11.76 3.31
C LEU A 7 -9.59 -11.14 4.69
N SER A 8 -10.14 -9.93 4.77
CA SER A 8 -10.43 -9.26 6.04
C SER A 8 -11.56 -9.96 6.80
N ASP A 9 -12.62 -10.33 6.10
CA ASP A 9 -13.74 -11.09 6.66
C ASP A 9 -13.26 -12.49 7.12
N THR A 10 -12.39 -13.13 6.34
CA THR A 10 -11.76 -14.38 6.74
C THR A 10 -10.89 -14.21 7.98
N LEU A 11 -10.06 -13.16 8.04
CA LEU A 11 -9.23 -12.83 9.19
C LEU A 11 -10.07 -12.62 10.45
N ARG A 12 -11.20 -11.92 10.37
CA ARG A 12 -12.15 -11.77 11.48
C ARG A 12 -12.72 -13.11 11.94
N SER A 13 -13.05 -14.00 11.01
CA SER A 13 -13.59 -15.33 11.31
C SER A 13 -12.57 -16.28 11.95
N VAL A 14 -11.29 -16.18 11.60
CA VAL A 14 -10.25 -17.12 12.06
C VAL A 14 -9.39 -16.58 13.20
N ALA A 15 -9.39 -15.27 13.42
CA ALA A 15 -8.62 -14.66 14.49
C ALA A 15 -9.22 -15.04 15.85
N ALA A 16 -8.37 -15.56 16.73
CA ALA A 16 -8.71 -15.86 18.11
C ALA A 16 -7.64 -15.28 19.06
N PRO A 17 -8.01 -14.90 20.30
CA PRO A 17 -7.04 -14.47 21.31
C PRO A 17 -5.94 -15.51 21.51
N GLY A 18 -4.68 -15.05 21.57
CA GLY A 18 -3.51 -15.93 21.75
C GLY A 18 -3.01 -16.64 20.48
N MET A 19 -3.62 -16.42 19.32
CA MET A 19 -3.17 -17.02 18.06
C MET A 19 -1.85 -16.39 17.58
N SER A 20 -0.86 -17.22 17.22
CA SER A 20 0.39 -16.71 16.67
C SER A 20 0.19 -16.14 15.25
N PRO A 21 0.94 -15.09 14.83
CA PRO A 21 0.84 -14.55 13.48
C PRO A 21 1.14 -15.57 12.37
N LYS A 22 1.94 -16.60 12.66
CA LYS A 22 2.22 -17.70 11.72
C LYS A 22 0.99 -18.59 11.55
N ALA A 23 0.34 -18.95 12.65
CA ALA A 23 -0.89 -19.75 12.63
C ALA A 23 -2.03 -18.99 11.94
N LEU A 24 -2.20 -17.70 12.23
CA LEU A 24 -3.23 -16.87 11.60
C LEU A 24 -3.06 -16.80 10.07
N ARG A 25 -1.83 -16.57 9.59
CA ARG A 25 -1.56 -16.58 8.14
C ARG A 25 -1.76 -17.96 7.51
N ALA A 26 -1.44 -19.03 8.23
CA ALA A 26 -1.67 -20.40 7.74
C ALA A 26 -3.17 -20.69 7.60
N ALA A 27 -3.98 -20.35 8.61
CA ALA A 27 -5.43 -20.50 8.58
C ALA A 27 -6.10 -19.69 7.45
N VAL A 28 -5.60 -18.49 7.16
CA VAL A 28 -6.08 -17.71 6.01
C VAL A 28 -5.68 -18.37 4.69
N ARG A 29 -4.47 -18.91 4.58
CA ARG A 29 -4.00 -19.58 3.35
C ARG A 29 -4.65 -20.92 3.09
N GLU A 30 -5.10 -21.62 4.13
CA GLU A 30 -5.89 -22.84 3.98
C GLU A 30 -7.19 -22.56 3.20
N LYS A 31 -7.82 -21.42 3.47
CA LYS A 31 -9.03 -20.96 2.77
C LYS A 31 -8.72 -20.20 1.47
N HIS A 32 -7.55 -19.56 1.40
CA HIS A 32 -7.11 -18.73 0.26
C HIS A 32 -5.67 -19.07 -0.14
N PRO A 33 -5.45 -20.17 -0.89
CA PRO A 33 -4.10 -20.66 -1.20
C PRO A 33 -3.24 -19.65 -1.97
N ASP A 34 -3.86 -18.87 -2.86
CA ASP A 34 -3.17 -17.86 -3.68
C ASP A 34 -2.90 -16.55 -2.92
N ALA A 35 -3.33 -16.43 -1.66
CA ALA A 35 -3.15 -15.21 -0.89
C ALA A 35 -1.67 -14.97 -0.55
N SER A 36 -1.12 -13.91 -1.15
CA SER A 36 0.22 -13.47 -0.81
C SER A 36 0.26 -12.96 0.63
N LYS A 37 1.45 -13.00 1.25
CA LYS A 37 1.63 -12.44 2.60
C LYS A 37 1.23 -10.95 2.63
N LYS A 38 1.48 -10.21 1.54
CA LYS A 38 1.15 -8.78 1.45
C LYS A 38 -0.36 -8.56 1.49
N ASP A 39 -1.12 -9.41 0.81
CA ASP A 39 -2.57 -9.24 0.72
C ASP A 39 -3.24 -9.56 2.06
N ILE A 40 -2.77 -10.58 2.76
CA ILE A 40 -3.24 -10.91 4.12
C ILE A 40 -2.94 -9.77 5.09
N VAL A 41 -1.75 -9.17 5.00
CA VAL A 41 -1.40 -8.02 5.84
C VAL A 41 -2.27 -6.80 5.52
N ARG A 42 -2.46 -6.46 4.24
CA ARG A 42 -3.36 -5.37 3.83
C ARG A 42 -4.79 -5.58 4.31
N ALA A 43 -5.26 -6.82 4.24
CA ALA A 43 -6.59 -7.21 4.70
C ALA A 43 -6.76 -7.10 6.21
N ALA A 44 -5.72 -7.38 6.99
CA ALA A 44 -5.74 -7.18 8.43
C ALA A 44 -5.90 -5.69 8.79
N PHE A 45 -5.16 -4.81 8.10
CA PHE A 45 -5.31 -3.36 8.28
C PHE A 45 -6.69 -2.87 7.83
N TYR A 46 -7.20 -3.40 6.72
CA TYR A 46 -8.54 -3.10 6.25
C TYR A 46 -9.61 -3.51 7.29
N ALA A 47 -9.50 -4.71 7.86
CA ALA A 47 -10.41 -5.18 8.91
C ALA A 47 -10.46 -4.21 10.10
N LEU A 48 -9.28 -3.72 10.51
CA LEU A 48 -9.13 -2.82 11.65
C LEU A 48 -9.72 -1.43 11.38
N ILE A 49 -9.54 -0.89 10.17
CA ILE A 49 -10.07 0.44 9.79
C ILE A 49 -11.58 0.37 9.60
N GLU A 50 -12.11 -0.71 9.03
CA GLU A 50 -13.55 -0.90 8.83
C GLU A 50 -14.28 -1.26 10.14
N GLU A 51 -13.61 -1.90 11.10
CA GLU A 51 -14.17 -2.24 12.42
C GLU A 51 -14.32 -1.02 13.34
N GLN A 52 -13.56 0.05 13.06
CA GLN A 52 -13.87 1.39 13.57
C GLN A 52 -15.19 1.89 12.95
N SER A 53 -16.28 1.28 13.41
CA SER A 53 -17.57 1.89 13.66
C SER A 53 -17.37 3.12 14.56
N GLN A 54 -16.71 4.15 14.00
CA GLN A 54 -16.63 5.45 14.62
C GLN A 54 -18.00 6.10 14.43
N ASP A 55 -18.53 6.54 15.56
CA ASP A 55 -19.76 7.28 15.72
C ASP A 55 -20.04 8.21 14.51
N PRO A 56 -21.22 8.13 13.88
CA PRO A 56 -21.57 8.91 12.69
C PRO A 56 -21.37 10.42 12.86
N SER A 57 -21.46 10.93 14.10
CA SER A 57 -21.22 12.33 14.40
C SER A 57 -19.76 12.73 14.13
N CYS A 58 -18.82 11.87 14.51
CA CYS A 58 -17.39 12.05 14.30
C CYS A 58 -17.03 12.06 12.80
N LEU A 59 -17.63 11.15 12.02
CA LEU A 59 -17.44 11.12 10.57
C LEU A 59 -17.98 12.39 9.87
N ALA A 60 -19.08 12.95 10.37
CA ALA A 60 -19.66 14.18 9.83
C ALA A 60 -18.78 15.41 10.07
N GLU A 61 -18.15 15.51 11.25
CA GLU A 61 -17.22 16.60 11.56
C GLU A 61 -15.94 16.51 10.73
N LEU A 62 -15.35 15.32 10.62
CA LEU A 62 -14.19 15.06 9.76
C LEU A 62 -14.47 15.40 8.28
N HIS A 63 -15.68 15.08 7.83
CA HIS A 63 -16.10 15.40 6.47
C HIS A 63 -16.32 16.91 6.28
N GLY A 64 -16.94 17.58 7.25
CA GLY A 64 -17.12 19.03 7.24
C GLY A 64 -15.77 19.76 7.19
N PHE A 65 -14.82 19.34 8.02
CA PHE A 65 -13.45 19.84 8.04
C PHE A 65 -12.76 19.67 6.67
N ALA A 66 -12.85 18.49 6.05
CA ALA A 66 -12.22 18.22 4.75
C ALA A 66 -12.75 19.11 3.62
N LEU A 67 -14.02 19.51 3.68
CA LEU A 67 -14.62 20.41 2.69
C LEU A 67 -14.19 21.86 2.88
N VAL A 68 -14.04 22.31 4.13
CA VAL A 68 -13.57 23.66 4.43
C VAL A 68 -12.13 23.84 3.97
N GLU A 69 -11.24 22.91 4.34
CA GLU A 69 -9.81 22.99 3.99
C GLU A 69 -9.56 22.91 2.48
N ARG A 70 -10.33 22.09 1.75
CA ARG A 70 -10.20 21.97 0.29
C ARG A 70 -10.65 23.23 -0.47
N VAL A 71 -11.39 24.13 0.17
CA VAL A 71 -11.92 25.36 -0.46
C VAL A 71 -11.10 26.60 -0.03
N SER A 72 -9.98 26.42 0.66
CA SER A 72 -9.02 27.51 0.92
C SER A 72 -8.55 28.13 -0.40
N GLU A 73 -8.66 29.46 -0.51
CA GLU A 73 -8.59 30.20 -1.78
C GLU A 73 -7.25 30.15 -2.53
N ASP A 74 -6.20 29.56 -1.94
CA ASP A 74 -4.86 29.48 -2.53
C ASP A 74 -4.76 28.55 -3.74
N GLU A 75 -5.78 27.72 -4.01
CA GLU A 75 -5.77 26.77 -5.12
C GLU A 75 -6.40 27.30 -6.43
N ARG A 76 -6.59 28.61 -6.58
CA ARG A 76 -7.03 29.19 -7.86
C ARG A 76 -5.93 29.26 -8.94
N THR A 77 -4.69 28.87 -8.65
CA THR A 77 -3.62 28.87 -9.67
C THR A 77 -2.65 27.70 -9.53
N ILE A 78 -3.03 26.50 -9.98
CA ILE A 78 -2.04 25.43 -10.21
C ILE A 78 -1.48 25.56 -11.64
N LYS A 79 -0.30 26.17 -11.79
CA LYS A 79 0.52 26.03 -13.01
C LYS A 79 1.33 24.73 -12.90
N VAL A 80 1.02 23.74 -13.75
CA VAL A 80 1.74 22.47 -13.76
C VAL A 80 3.03 22.59 -14.58
N GLU A 81 4.17 22.74 -13.92
CA GLU A 81 5.50 22.67 -14.54
C GLU A 81 6.17 21.30 -14.37
N GLY A 82 6.38 20.62 -15.51
CA GLY A 82 7.55 19.79 -15.84
C GLY A 82 8.00 18.66 -14.90
N HIS A 83 7.59 17.42 -15.20
CA HIS A 83 8.25 16.22 -14.67
C HIS A 83 9.59 15.93 -15.39
N LYS A 84 10.75 16.25 -14.80
CA LYS A 84 12.04 15.68 -15.22
C LYS A 84 12.32 14.36 -14.48
N LYS A 85 12.01 13.23 -15.12
CA LYS A 85 12.35 11.87 -14.65
C LYS A 85 13.40 11.24 -15.57
N LYS A 86 14.69 11.21 -15.15
CA LYS A 86 15.67 10.14 -15.50
C LYS A 86 17.04 10.40 -14.88
N ARG A 87 17.26 9.90 -13.65
CA ARG A 87 18.60 9.62 -13.11
C ARG A 87 18.52 8.38 -12.25
N ARG A 88 18.70 7.18 -12.83
CA ARG A 88 19.09 5.96 -12.07
C ARG A 88 19.44 4.68 -12.85
N VAL A 89 19.84 4.73 -14.13
CA VAL A 89 20.26 3.48 -14.84
C VAL A 89 21.60 3.55 -15.59
N ALA A 90 22.21 4.72 -15.82
CA ALA A 90 23.44 4.81 -16.64
C ALA A 90 24.78 4.71 -15.87
N LYS A 91 24.79 4.54 -14.53
CA LYS A 91 26.06 4.50 -13.75
C LYS A 91 26.65 3.09 -13.59
N THR A 92 26.06 2.04 -14.17
CA THR A 92 26.52 0.65 -13.98
C THR A 92 26.82 -0.12 -15.26
N ALA A 93 26.71 0.49 -16.45
CA ALA A 93 27.02 -0.18 -17.72
C ALA A 93 28.32 0.33 -18.39
N GLU A 94 28.76 1.56 -18.10
CA GLU A 94 29.98 2.16 -18.66
C GLU A 94 31.25 1.79 -17.87
N ALA A 95 31.14 0.85 -16.92
CA ALA A 95 32.28 0.21 -16.26
C ALA A 95 32.74 -1.08 -17.00
N ALA A 96 32.04 -1.54 -18.04
CA ALA A 96 32.30 -2.86 -18.65
C ALA A 96 32.86 -2.81 -20.09
N THR A 97 32.75 -1.69 -20.81
CA THR A 97 33.17 -1.61 -22.22
C THR A 97 34.54 -0.97 -22.43
N ALA A 98 35.10 -0.28 -21.42
CA ALA A 98 36.40 0.35 -21.52
C ALA A 98 37.57 -0.64 -21.29
N GLU A 99 37.44 -1.60 -20.37
CA GLU A 99 38.52 -2.55 -20.10
C GLU A 99 38.72 -3.61 -21.20
N LEU A 100 37.72 -3.88 -22.05
CA LEU A 100 37.88 -4.82 -23.17
C LEU A 100 38.65 -4.21 -24.36
N ALA A 101 38.69 -2.88 -24.48
CA ALA A 101 39.38 -2.17 -25.55
C ALA A 101 40.89 -1.99 -25.26
N GLU A 102 41.31 -2.18 -24.02
CA GLU A 102 42.71 -2.12 -23.57
C GLU A 102 43.47 -3.45 -23.78
N ALA A 103 42.81 -4.48 -24.34
CA ALA A 103 43.40 -5.81 -24.52
C ALA A 103 43.72 -6.18 -25.99
N LEU A 104 43.62 -5.26 -26.95
CA LEU A 104 43.81 -5.56 -28.38
C LEU A 104 44.54 -4.48 -29.21
N ASN A 105 45.27 -3.57 -28.57
CA ASN A 105 46.21 -2.64 -29.22
C ASN A 105 47.50 -2.48 -28.42
#